data_AF-A0A078FCE0-F1
#
_entry.id   AF-A0A078FCE0-F1
#
_cell.length_a   1.000
_cell.length_b   1.000
_cell.length_c   1.000
_cell.angle_alpha   90.00
_cell.angle_beta   90.00
_cell.angle_gamma   90.00
#
_symmetry.space_group_name_H-M   'P 1'
#
loop_
_entity.id
_entity.type
_entity.pdbx_description
1 polymer ?
#
loop_
_entity_poly.entity_id
_entity_poly.type
_entity_poly.pdbx_seq_one_letter_code
_entity_poly.pdbx_strand_id
1 'polypeptide(L)'
;MVIILCANPFPHSSQGFYATNNPFQTSGPKGRIESKMIGNNRIFMRIDLPGVEQGNVTVTIDDSKRGVLIKAEEQSRNKNVSSLRSYETHVTLGYHCCEISTIDNPQVTDGVLRLFISTTPLNIYGVPCSADEDIHGRLVLDEPDVYGNICSCGADPNMAYEYGTLPDGSAYLRLDMPGVPKDDFTTDVVDKGSVKVTGHAPAVSHDSSGRSYSADAGMLCDPGVRISYLDDELERYAENGVMRLIIRDPSSLIP
;
A
#
# COMPACT_ATOMS: atom_id res chain seq x y z
N MET A 1 14.15 -16.24 -31.60
CA MET A 1 14.64 -16.36 -30.21
C MET A 1 13.54 -15.79 -29.34
N VAL A 2 12.93 -16.57 -28.46
CA VAL A 2 11.85 -16.07 -27.58
C VAL A 2 12.54 -15.35 -26.42
N ILE A 3 12.38 -14.04 -26.34
CA ILE A 3 12.90 -13.26 -25.22
C ILE A 3 11.87 -13.38 -24.10
N ILE A 4 12.24 -14.06 -23.01
CA ILE A 4 11.38 -14.15 -21.83
C ILE A 4 11.66 -12.92 -20.96
N LEU A 5 10.72 -11.97 -20.95
CA LEU A 5 10.75 -10.82 -20.06
C LEU A 5 10.38 -11.30 -18.64
N CYS A 6 11.33 -11.24 -17.71
CA CYS A 6 11.09 -11.51 -16.30
C CYS A 6 11.02 -10.19 -15.52
N ALA A 7 9.84 -9.72 -15.16
CA ALA A 7 9.72 -8.52 -14.33
C ALA A 7 9.79 -8.86 -12.84
N ASN A 8 10.93 -9.33 -12.30
CA ASN A 8 11.03 -9.50 -10.85
C ASN A 8 11.54 -8.19 -10.21
N PRO A 9 10.75 -7.49 -9.37
CA PRO A 9 11.21 -6.28 -8.73
C PRO A 9 12.17 -6.61 -7.58
N PHE A 10 13.29 -5.89 -7.50
CA PHE A 10 14.25 -6.03 -6.41
C PHE A 10 14.32 -4.75 -5.58
N PRO A 11 14.50 -4.86 -4.25
CA PRO A 11 14.81 -3.70 -3.42
C PRO A 11 16.17 -3.12 -3.83
N HIS A 12 16.29 -1.79 -3.85
CA HIS A 12 17.55 -1.13 -4.20
C HIS A 12 18.66 -1.28 -3.11
N SER A 13 18.32 -1.72 -1.90
CA SER A 13 19.24 -1.79 -0.76
C SER A 13 19.90 -3.17 -0.61
N SER A 14 21.24 -3.20 -0.63
CA SER A 14 22.04 -4.39 -0.28
C SER A 14 22.15 -4.65 1.22
N GLN A 15 21.66 -3.73 2.08
CA GLN A 15 21.69 -3.83 3.54
C GLN A 15 20.46 -4.52 4.14
N GLY A 16 19.64 -5.15 3.30
CA GLY A 16 18.35 -5.74 3.70
C GLY A 16 17.18 -4.74 3.59
N PHE A 17 15.98 -5.21 3.94
CA PHE A 17 14.75 -4.44 3.84
C PHE A 17 14.59 -3.45 4.99
N TYR A 18 14.29 -2.19 4.68
CA TYR A 18 13.96 -1.19 5.70
C TYR A 18 12.66 -1.54 6.44
N ALA A 19 11.63 -1.96 5.70
CA ALA A 19 10.34 -2.40 6.21
C ALA A 19 10.03 -3.82 5.68
N THR A 20 9.49 -4.69 6.54
CA THR A 20 9.20 -6.09 6.19
C THR A 20 7.94 -6.24 5.34
N ASN A 21 6.98 -5.32 5.47
CA ASN A 21 5.72 -5.33 4.73
C ASN A 21 5.83 -4.72 3.32
N ASN A 22 6.85 -3.90 3.07
CA ASN A 22 7.11 -3.31 1.76
C ASN A 22 8.63 -3.22 1.51
N PRO A 23 9.20 -4.08 0.65
CA PRO A 23 10.63 -4.13 0.40
C PRO A 23 11.19 -2.89 -0.30
N PHE A 24 10.34 -2.08 -0.94
CA PHE A 24 10.74 -0.90 -1.69
C PHE A 24 10.73 0.37 -0.83
N GLN A 25 10.15 0.33 0.36
CA GLN A 25 10.19 1.48 1.26
C GLN A 25 11.62 1.70 1.74
N THR A 26 12.10 2.94 1.68
CA THR A 26 13.47 3.32 2.08
C THR A 26 13.51 4.24 3.28
N SER A 27 12.39 4.90 3.61
CA SER A 27 12.26 5.78 4.78
C SER A 27 10.81 5.92 5.25
N GLY A 28 10.62 6.51 6.43
CA GLY A 28 9.30 6.85 6.98
C GLY A 28 8.66 5.75 7.85
N PRO A 29 7.38 5.88 8.24
CA PRO A 29 6.76 4.96 9.20
C PRO A 29 6.69 3.55 8.62
N LYS A 30 7.02 2.51 9.40
CA LYS A 30 6.97 1.10 8.95
C LYS A 30 5.59 0.49 9.22
N GLY A 31 5.25 -0.61 8.54
CA GLY A 31 3.97 -1.29 8.70
C GLY A 31 2.85 -0.67 7.85
N ARG A 32 1.70 -1.34 7.77
CA ARG A 32 0.54 -0.84 7.02
C ARG A 32 -0.31 0.12 7.84
N ILE A 33 -0.34 -0.09 9.16
CA ILE A 33 -1.13 0.72 10.09
C ILE A 33 -0.21 1.55 10.97
N GLU A 34 -0.54 2.82 11.11
CA GLU A 34 0.00 3.72 12.12
C GLU A 34 -1.16 4.28 12.94
N SER A 35 -1.00 4.33 14.26
CA SER A 35 -1.97 4.94 15.15
C SER A 35 -1.30 5.85 16.18
N LYS A 36 -2.01 6.90 16.57
CA LYS A 36 -1.51 7.88 17.54
C LYS A 36 -2.66 8.49 18.33
N MET A 37 -2.50 8.61 19.65
CA MET A 37 -3.42 9.37 20.49
C MET A 37 -3.30 10.87 20.20
N ILE A 38 -4.45 11.52 20.02
CA ILE A 38 -4.62 12.96 19.80
C ILE A 38 -5.41 13.51 20.99
N GLY A 39 -4.69 13.98 22.01
CA GLY A 39 -5.30 14.27 23.31
C GLY A 39 -5.81 12.99 23.99
N ASN A 40 -6.83 13.11 24.83
CA ASN A 40 -7.16 12.04 25.78
C ASN A 40 -8.10 10.95 25.23
N ASN A 41 -8.94 11.31 24.26
CA ASN A 41 -10.12 10.52 23.87
C ASN A 41 -10.26 10.38 22.35
N ARG A 42 -9.19 10.64 21.60
CA ARG A 42 -9.24 10.61 20.14
C ARG A 42 -7.98 9.96 19.61
N ILE A 43 -8.15 9.03 18.67
CA ILE A 43 -7.05 8.28 18.07
C ILE A 43 -7.03 8.61 16.60
N PHE A 44 -5.90 9.11 16.10
CA PHE A 44 -5.62 9.17 14.68
C PHE A 44 -5.17 7.79 14.20
N MET A 45 -5.65 7.39 13.02
CA MET A 45 -5.23 6.18 12.36
C MET A 45 -4.95 6.43 10.88
N ARG A 46 -3.86 5.83 10.40
CA ARG A 46 -3.40 5.80 9.02
C ARG A 46 -3.29 4.34 8.59
N ILE A 47 -3.89 3.97 7.46
CA ILE A 47 -3.87 2.59 6.92
C ILE A 47 -3.50 2.62 5.45
N ASP A 48 -2.49 1.85 5.08
CA ASP A 48 -2.13 1.61 3.68
C ASP A 48 -3.14 0.69 3.00
N LEU A 49 -3.83 1.23 2.01
CA LEU A 49 -4.82 0.56 1.16
C LEU A 49 -4.49 0.86 -0.32
N PRO A 50 -3.32 0.41 -0.82
CA PRO A 50 -2.83 0.80 -2.14
C PRO A 50 -3.84 0.41 -3.23
N GLY A 51 -4.16 1.36 -4.10
CA GLY A 51 -5.12 1.19 -5.20
C GLY A 51 -6.56 1.61 -4.85
N VAL A 52 -6.86 1.81 -3.57
CA VAL A 52 -8.20 2.23 -3.12
C VAL A 52 -8.38 3.74 -3.27
N GLU A 53 -9.50 4.15 -3.89
CA GLU A 53 -9.92 5.55 -4.01
C GLU A 53 -10.96 5.93 -2.94
N GLN A 54 -11.18 7.25 -2.79
CA GLN A 54 -12.24 7.78 -1.96
C GLN A 54 -13.60 7.23 -2.41
N GLY A 55 -14.40 6.74 -1.45
CA GLY A 55 -15.73 6.16 -1.69
C GLY A 55 -15.76 4.63 -1.71
N ASN A 56 -14.62 3.96 -1.86
CA ASN A 56 -14.51 2.50 -1.85
C ASN A 56 -14.00 1.97 -0.51
N VAL A 57 -14.37 2.65 0.57
CA VAL A 57 -14.05 2.27 1.95
C VAL A 57 -15.32 2.35 2.78
N THR A 58 -15.60 1.27 3.51
CA THR A 58 -16.62 1.22 4.54
C THR A 58 -15.94 1.11 5.90
N VAL A 59 -16.31 1.98 6.83
CA VAL A 59 -15.82 1.98 8.21
C VAL A 59 -17.03 1.90 9.14
N THR A 60 -17.10 0.83 9.93
CA THR A 60 -18.27 0.54 10.77
C THR A 60 -17.82 0.27 12.20
N ILE A 61 -18.45 0.93 13.18
CA ILE A 61 -18.29 0.59 14.59
C ILE A 61 -19.08 -0.69 14.86
N ASP A 62 -18.47 -1.65 15.53
CA ASP A 62 -19.15 -2.89 15.89
C ASP A 62 -20.27 -2.66 16.93
N ASP A 63 -21.18 -3.63 17.07
CA ASP A 63 -22.29 -3.53 18.03
C ASP A 63 -21.80 -3.42 19.48
N SER A 64 -20.59 -3.93 19.76
CA SER A 64 -19.97 -3.85 21.09
C SER A 64 -19.44 -2.44 21.41
N LYS A 65 -19.32 -1.57 20.41
CA LYS A 65 -18.61 -0.29 20.45
C LYS A 65 -17.17 -0.42 20.94
N ARG A 66 -16.56 -1.58 20.75
CA ARG A 66 -15.16 -1.84 21.10
C ARG A 66 -14.29 -2.01 19.88
N GLY A 67 -14.89 -2.28 18.73
CA GLY A 67 -14.24 -2.55 17.47
C GLY A 67 -14.63 -1.56 16.38
N VAL A 68 -13.72 -1.36 15.43
CA VAL A 68 -14.00 -0.79 14.12
C VAL A 68 -13.64 -1.82 13.07
N LEU A 69 -14.61 -2.16 12.23
CA LEU A 69 -14.41 -2.97 11.04
C LEU A 69 -14.20 -2.03 9.85
N ILE A 70 -13.10 -2.24 9.13
CA ILE A 70 -12.76 -1.48 7.93
C ILE A 70 -12.71 -2.45 6.76
N LYS A 71 -13.47 -2.13 5.72
CA LYS A 71 -13.48 -2.85 4.44
C LYS A 71 -13.16 -1.90 3.31
N ALA A 72 -12.30 -2.31 2.41
CA ALA A 72 -11.93 -1.50 1.27
C ALA A 72 -11.73 -2.35 0.02
N GLU A 73 -12.06 -1.79 -1.14
CA GLU A 73 -11.92 -2.47 -2.42
C GLU A 73 -11.17 -1.58 -3.43
N GLU A 74 -10.15 -2.15 -4.04
CA GLU A 74 -9.47 -1.57 -5.18
C GLU A 74 -10.41 -1.58 -6.38
N GLN A 75 -10.51 -0.46 -7.08
CA GLN A 75 -11.16 -0.40 -8.38
C GLN A 75 -10.11 -0.11 -9.46
N SER A 76 -10.16 -0.88 -10.55
CA SER A 76 -9.35 -0.61 -11.74
C SER A 76 -10.25 -0.09 -12.85
N ARG A 77 -9.86 1.03 -13.43
CA ARG A 77 -10.48 1.55 -14.67
C ARG A 77 -9.98 0.80 -15.90
N ASN A 78 -8.93 -0.02 -15.77
CA ASN A 78 -8.28 -0.73 -16.86
C ASN A 78 -8.54 -2.24 -16.76
N LYS A 79 -9.22 -2.79 -17.77
CA LYS A 79 -9.60 -4.21 -17.84
C LYS A 79 -8.42 -5.16 -17.98
N ASN A 80 -7.23 -4.64 -18.30
CA ASN A 80 -6.02 -5.43 -18.49
C ASN A 80 -5.19 -5.60 -17.20
N VAL A 81 -5.65 -5.07 -16.07
CA VAL A 81 -4.96 -5.12 -14.77
C VAL A 81 -5.45 -6.34 -13.97
N SER A 82 -4.53 -7.27 -13.69
CA SER A 82 -4.86 -8.66 -13.33
C SER A 82 -5.13 -8.94 -11.83
N SER A 83 -4.92 -8.01 -10.90
CA SER A 83 -5.27 -8.27 -9.50
C SER A 83 -5.82 -7.03 -8.80
N LEU A 84 -7.15 -6.96 -8.69
CA LEU A 84 -7.78 -6.06 -7.73
C LEU A 84 -7.62 -6.63 -6.33
N ARG A 85 -7.35 -5.77 -5.36
CA ARG A 85 -7.31 -6.15 -3.95
C ARG A 85 -8.53 -5.71 -3.18
N SER A 86 -8.92 -6.56 -2.24
CA SER A 86 -9.85 -6.24 -1.18
C SER A 86 -9.13 -6.31 0.15
N TYR A 87 -9.46 -5.39 1.05
CA TYR A 87 -8.85 -5.27 2.37
C TYR A 87 -9.92 -5.41 3.43
N GLU A 88 -9.62 -6.18 4.47
CA GLU A 88 -10.42 -6.24 5.70
C GLU A 88 -9.50 -6.10 6.90
N THR A 89 -9.82 -5.20 7.83
CA THR A 89 -9.10 -5.08 9.11
C THR A 89 -10.07 -4.80 10.23
N HIS A 90 -9.75 -5.36 11.39
CA HIS A 90 -10.47 -5.15 12.64
C HIS A 90 -9.55 -4.42 13.61
N VAL A 91 -10.07 -3.33 14.16
CA VAL A 91 -9.35 -2.48 15.12
C VAL A 91 -10.12 -2.53 16.42
N THR A 92 -9.52 -3.02 17.50
CA THR A 92 -10.23 -3.22 18.77
C THR A 92 -9.60 -2.44 19.91
N LEU A 93 -10.40 -1.86 20.80
CA LEU A 93 -9.94 -1.27 22.05
C LEU A 93 -9.36 -2.36 22.97
N GLY A 94 -8.09 -2.22 23.33
CA GLY A 94 -7.38 -3.18 24.18
C GLY A 94 -7.84 -3.23 25.63
N TYR A 95 -8.54 -2.19 26.12
CA TYR A 95 -9.00 -2.09 27.50
C TYR A 95 -10.51 -1.87 27.59
N HIS A 96 -11.11 -2.26 28.72
CA HIS A 96 -12.56 -2.16 28.95
C HIS A 96 -13.01 -0.80 29.51
N CYS A 97 -12.12 0.18 29.54
CA CYS A 97 -12.36 1.47 30.19
C CYS A 97 -13.13 2.48 29.33
N CYS A 98 -13.23 2.25 28.02
CA CYS A 98 -13.91 3.15 27.09
C CYS A 98 -14.65 2.40 25.99
N GLU A 99 -15.55 3.11 25.34
CA GLU A 99 -16.26 2.69 24.12
C GLU A 99 -15.98 3.68 23.00
N ILE A 100 -16.00 3.20 21.77
CA ILE A 100 -15.92 4.01 20.57
C ILE A 100 -17.24 4.76 20.42
N SER A 101 -17.16 6.10 20.37
CA SER A 101 -18.31 6.97 20.23
C SER A 101 -18.60 7.31 18.78
N THR A 102 -17.57 7.70 18.03
CA THR A 102 -17.70 8.18 16.65
C THR A 102 -16.46 7.86 15.83
N ILE A 103 -16.67 7.76 14.52
CA ILE A 103 -15.62 7.78 13.50
C ILE A 103 -15.74 9.12 12.77
N ASP A 104 -14.69 9.93 12.85
CA ASP A 104 -14.71 11.26 12.27
C ASP A 104 -13.84 11.30 11.00
N ASN A 105 -14.43 11.84 9.92
CA ASN A 105 -13.75 12.20 8.68
C ASN A 105 -12.84 11.10 8.10
N PRO A 106 -13.36 9.90 7.75
CA PRO A 106 -12.58 8.93 6.99
C PRO A 106 -12.24 9.53 5.62
N GLN A 107 -10.95 9.69 5.34
CA GLN A 107 -10.42 10.25 4.09
C GLN A 107 -9.44 9.27 3.46
N VAL A 108 -9.64 8.96 2.19
CA VAL A 108 -8.74 8.11 1.41
C VAL A 108 -8.08 8.98 0.37
N THR A 109 -6.76 9.06 0.43
CA THR A 109 -5.93 9.83 -0.51
C THR A 109 -4.71 9.01 -0.85
N ASP A 110 -4.44 8.89 -2.15
CA ASP A 110 -3.29 8.17 -2.68
C ASP A 110 -3.13 6.74 -2.12
N GLY A 111 -4.25 6.01 -1.97
CA GLY A 111 -4.26 4.66 -1.43
C GLY A 111 -3.95 4.58 0.07
N VAL A 112 -4.20 5.65 0.83
CA VAL A 112 -4.05 5.67 2.29
C VAL A 112 -5.32 6.21 2.93
N LEU A 113 -5.92 5.40 3.80
CA LEU A 113 -7.04 5.81 4.65
C LEU A 113 -6.51 6.51 5.90
N ARG A 114 -7.08 7.68 6.20
CA ARG A 114 -6.84 8.45 7.41
C ARG A 114 -8.17 8.73 8.08
N LEU A 115 -8.28 8.42 9.37
CA LEU A 115 -9.52 8.62 10.13
C LEU A 115 -9.21 8.92 11.59
N PHE A 116 -10.21 9.44 12.30
CA PHE A 116 -10.16 9.58 13.75
C PHE A 116 -11.20 8.70 14.42
N ILE A 117 -10.79 7.99 15.45
CA ILE A 117 -11.65 7.20 16.34
C ILE A 117 -11.76 7.97 17.65
N SER A 118 -12.96 8.44 17.97
CA SER A 118 -13.23 9.09 19.25
C SER A 118 -13.78 8.06 20.24
N THR A 119 -13.36 8.17 21.50
CA THR A 119 -13.74 7.26 22.58
C THR A 119 -14.40 8.01 23.73
N THR A 120 -15.36 7.38 24.39
CA THR A 120 -15.99 7.88 25.61
C THR A 120 -15.61 6.98 26.78
N PRO A 121 -15.07 7.53 27.88
CA PRO A 121 -14.80 6.77 29.09
C PRO A 121 -16.09 6.17 29.67
N LEU A 122 -16.00 4.91 30.08
CA LEU A 122 -17.03 4.26 30.88
C LEU A 122 -16.78 4.57 32.35
N ASN A 123 -17.83 4.96 33.07
CA ASN A 123 -17.77 5.09 34.52
C ASN A 123 -17.92 3.71 35.16
N ILE A 124 -16.82 2.96 35.23
CA ILE A 124 -16.80 1.63 35.82
C ILE A 124 -16.52 1.79 37.32
N TYR A 125 -17.54 1.55 38.15
CA TYR A 125 -17.47 1.55 39.62
C TYR A 125 -16.93 2.83 40.27
N GLY A 126 -17.11 4.01 39.66
CA GLY A 126 -16.65 5.28 40.24
C GLY A 126 -15.14 5.47 40.22
N VAL A 127 -14.40 4.58 39.56
CA VAL A 127 -12.98 4.76 39.25
C VAL A 127 -12.92 5.38 37.85
N PRO A 128 -12.65 6.69 37.74
CA PRO A 128 -12.42 7.29 36.43
C PRO A 128 -11.24 6.58 35.77
N CYS A 129 -11.35 6.35 34.47
CA CYS A 129 -10.27 5.88 33.62
C CYS A 129 -9.00 6.69 33.94
N SER A 130 -7.99 6.05 34.53
CA SER A 130 -6.83 6.74 35.12
C SER A 130 -6.00 7.39 34.01
N ALA A 131 -6.09 8.70 33.79
CA ALA A 131 -5.52 9.51 32.69
C ALA A 131 -4.01 9.36 32.35
N ASP A 132 -3.49 8.15 32.34
CA ASP A 132 -2.19 7.76 31.84
C ASP A 132 -2.34 7.66 30.31
N GLU A 133 -1.83 8.68 29.63
CA GLU A 133 -2.04 8.94 28.19
C GLU A 133 -1.60 7.75 27.31
N ASP A 134 -0.75 6.86 27.82
CA ASP A 134 -0.20 5.70 27.09
C ASP A 134 -1.08 4.43 27.13
N ILE A 135 -2.12 4.38 27.96
CA ILE A 135 -2.93 3.17 28.17
C ILE A 135 -4.38 3.32 27.69
N HIS A 136 -4.94 4.54 27.75
CA HIS A 136 -6.32 4.80 27.33
C HIS A 136 -6.49 4.79 25.83
N GLY A 137 -7.53 4.12 25.34
CA GLY A 137 -7.79 4.06 23.90
C GLY A 137 -6.74 3.28 23.11
N ARG A 138 -5.82 2.56 23.77
CA ARG A 138 -4.82 1.74 23.08
C ARG A 138 -5.54 0.72 22.19
N LEU A 139 -5.23 0.78 20.90
CA LEU A 139 -5.78 -0.13 19.91
C LEU A 139 -4.94 -1.40 19.82
N VAL A 140 -5.63 -2.52 19.75
CA VAL A 140 -5.11 -3.76 19.17
C VAL A 140 -5.42 -3.70 17.70
N LEU A 141 -4.37 -3.72 16.90
CA LEU A 141 -4.43 -3.57 15.46
C LEU A 141 -4.12 -4.92 14.82
N ASP A 142 -5.07 -5.44 14.05
CA ASP A 142 -4.80 -6.56 13.16
C ASP A 142 -4.32 -5.99 11.82
N GLU A 143 -3.20 -6.52 11.31
CA GLU A 143 -2.75 -6.16 9.96
C GLU A 143 -3.87 -6.47 8.96
N PRO A 144 -4.12 -5.60 7.95
CA PRO A 144 -5.22 -5.83 7.02
C PRO A 144 -5.03 -7.12 6.24
N ASP A 145 -6.02 -7.99 6.31
CA ASP A 145 -6.13 -9.16 5.44
C ASP A 145 -6.29 -8.67 4.01
N VAL A 146 -5.43 -9.15 3.11
CA VAL A 146 -5.49 -8.82 1.69
C VAL A 146 -5.98 -10.01 0.90
N TYR A 147 -7.07 -9.79 0.19
CA TYR A 147 -7.60 -10.74 -0.77
C TYR A 147 -7.34 -10.22 -2.18
N GLY A 148 -6.98 -11.11 -3.09
CA GLY A 148 -6.74 -10.80 -4.50
C GLY A 148 -6.54 -12.07 -5.30
N ASN A 149 -6.71 -11.97 -6.61
CA ASN A 149 -6.41 -13.10 -7.49
C ASN A 149 -4.91 -13.38 -7.46
N ILE A 150 -4.54 -14.64 -7.23
CA ILE A 150 -3.14 -15.09 -7.34
C ILE A 150 -2.75 -14.99 -8.82
N CYS A 151 -1.76 -14.16 -9.13
CA CYS A 151 -1.18 -14.09 -10.46
C CYS A 151 -0.50 -15.42 -10.81
N SER A 152 -0.45 -15.79 -12.09
CA SER A 152 0.16 -17.05 -12.58
C SER A 152 1.62 -17.26 -12.17
N CYS A 153 2.30 -16.23 -11.65
CA CYS A 153 3.67 -16.27 -11.12
C CYS A 153 3.79 -16.63 -9.64
N GLY A 154 2.67 -16.79 -8.90
CA GLY A 154 2.67 -17.18 -7.49
C GLY A 154 2.92 -16.05 -6.48
N ALA A 155 2.78 -14.78 -6.87
CA ALA A 155 2.85 -13.68 -5.91
C ALA A 155 1.67 -13.71 -4.93
N ASP A 156 1.96 -13.79 -3.62
CA ASP A 156 0.98 -13.72 -2.55
C ASP A 156 0.30 -12.32 -2.59
N PRO A 157 -1.04 -12.22 -2.57
CA PRO A 157 -1.75 -10.94 -2.56
C PRO A 157 -1.33 -10.02 -1.41
N ASN A 158 -0.74 -10.55 -0.33
CA ASN A 158 -0.17 -9.76 0.76
C ASN A 158 1.15 -9.05 0.44
N MET A 159 1.82 -9.40 -0.67
CA MET A 159 3.07 -8.75 -1.08
C MET A 159 2.82 -7.32 -1.54
N ALA A 160 3.78 -6.42 -1.32
CA ALA A 160 3.69 -5.04 -1.82
C ALA A 160 3.93 -4.91 -3.34
N TYR A 161 3.94 -6.01 -4.08
CA TYR A 161 4.11 -6.05 -5.52
C TYR A 161 3.45 -7.28 -6.13
N GLU A 162 3.25 -7.21 -7.45
CA GLU A 162 2.84 -8.32 -8.30
C GLU A 162 3.60 -8.16 -9.62
N TYR A 163 4.00 -9.25 -10.25
CA TYR A 163 4.54 -9.22 -11.60
C TYR A 163 3.99 -10.37 -12.43
N GLY A 164 4.08 -10.28 -13.75
CA GLY A 164 3.63 -11.37 -14.61
C GLY A 164 3.87 -11.09 -16.08
N THR A 165 3.25 -11.91 -16.91
CA THR A 165 3.26 -11.76 -18.37
C THR A 165 1.82 -11.67 -18.86
N LEU A 166 1.52 -10.66 -19.67
CA LEU A 166 0.21 -10.46 -20.29
C LEU A 166 0.03 -11.42 -21.48
N PRO A 167 -1.21 -11.63 -21.98
CA PRO A 167 -1.46 -12.55 -23.10
C PRO A 167 -0.70 -12.24 -24.40
N ASP A 168 -0.30 -10.99 -24.59
CA ASP A 168 0.49 -10.54 -25.74
C ASP A 168 2.01 -10.73 -25.56
N GLY A 169 2.45 -11.31 -24.44
CA GLY A 169 3.86 -11.55 -24.12
C GLY A 169 4.57 -10.39 -23.43
N SER A 170 3.91 -9.24 -23.27
CA SER A 170 4.49 -8.11 -22.51
C SER A 170 4.60 -8.45 -21.02
N ALA A 171 5.59 -7.85 -20.35
CA ALA A 171 5.74 -7.99 -18.91
C ALA A 171 4.89 -6.95 -18.17
N TYR A 172 4.25 -7.38 -17.10
CA TYR A 172 3.46 -6.53 -16.21
C TYR A 172 4.10 -6.50 -14.83
N LEU A 173 4.09 -5.32 -14.21
CA LEU A 173 4.50 -5.11 -12.82
C LEU A 173 3.54 -4.16 -12.12
N ARG A 174 3.24 -4.47 -10.88
CA ARG A 174 2.55 -3.62 -9.90
C ARG A 174 3.49 -3.41 -8.72
N LEU A 175 3.62 -2.16 -8.28
CA LEU A 175 4.36 -1.77 -7.08
C LEU A 175 3.45 -0.94 -6.19
N ASP A 176 3.25 -1.38 -4.96
CA ASP A 176 2.51 -0.60 -3.96
C ASP A 176 3.47 0.42 -3.32
N MET A 177 3.12 1.69 -3.46
CA MET A 177 3.80 2.83 -2.85
C MET A 177 2.73 3.74 -2.21
N PRO A 178 2.07 3.26 -1.15
CA PRO A 178 0.89 3.92 -0.58
C PRO A 178 1.24 5.33 -0.08
N GLY A 179 0.42 6.29 -0.47
CA GLY A 179 0.54 7.71 -0.13
C GLY A 179 1.33 8.52 -1.15
N VAL A 180 1.93 7.90 -2.17
CA VAL A 180 2.61 8.63 -3.26
C VAL A 180 1.56 9.21 -4.21
N PRO A 181 1.51 10.55 -4.38
CA PRO A 181 0.65 11.18 -5.36
C PRO A 181 0.95 10.71 -6.77
N LYS A 182 -0.06 10.69 -7.64
CA LYS A 182 0.08 10.24 -9.04
C LYS A 182 1.26 10.89 -9.78
N ASP A 183 1.50 12.18 -9.55
CA ASP A 183 2.52 12.96 -10.25
C ASP A 183 3.91 12.88 -9.60
N ASP A 184 4.03 12.22 -8.43
CA ASP A 184 5.26 12.10 -7.65
C ASP A 184 5.96 10.73 -7.83
N PHE A 185 5.48 9.94 -8.79
CA PHE A 185 6.20 8.77 -9.25
C PHE A 185 7.23 9.15 -10.32
N THR A 186 8.43 8.60 -10.21
CA THR A 186 9.49 8.74 -11.22
C THR A 186 9.92 7.37 -11.70
N THR A 187 10.18 7.25 -12.99
CA THR A 187 10.67 6.03 -13.62
C THR A 187 11.85 6.36 -14.51
N ASP A 188 12.98 5.72 -14.30
CA ASP A 188 14.20 5.92 -15.09
C ASP A 188 14.71 4.59 -15.62
N VAL A 189 15.02 4.51 -16.91
CA VAL A 189 15.73 3.35 -17.46
C VAL A 189 17.21 3.48 -17.09
N VAL A 190 17.72 2.55 -16.31
CA VAL A 190 19.12 2.54 -15.83
C VAL A 190 19.96 1.50 -16.57
N ASP A 191 21.28 1.62 -16.43
CA ASP A 191 22.25 0.70 -17.05
C ASP A 191 21.87 -0.77 -16.83
N LYS A 192 22.02 -1.58 -17.89
CA LYS A 192 21.60 -3.00 -17.98
C LYS A 192 20.11 -3.23 -18.24
N GLY A 193 19.35 -2.19 -18.58
CA GLY A 193 17.96 -2.32 -19.01
C GLY A 193 16.98 -2.57 -17.86
N SER A 194 17.33 -2.13 -16.65
CA SER A 194 16.38 -2.12 -15.53
C SER A 194 15.62 -0.80 -15.51
N VAL A 195 14.37 -0.83 -15.04
CA VAL A 195 13.54 0.36 -14.83
C VAL A 195 13.58 0.68 -13.35
N LYS A 196 14.25 1.75 -12.95
CA LYS A 196 14.19 2.23 -11.58
C LYS A 196 12.89 2.99 -11.36
N VAL A 197 12.14 2.64 -10.33
CA VAL A 197 10.91 3.33 -9.93
C VAL A 197 11.10 3.94 -8.54
N THR A 198 10.85 5.23 -8.41
CA THR A 198 10.85 5.92 -7.12
C THR A 198 9.54 6.65 -6.89
N GLY A 199 9.21 6.88 -5.62
CA GLY A 199 8.05 7.67 -5.24
C GLY A 199 8.23 8.32 -3.88
N HIS A 200 7.69 9.52 -3.72
CA HIS A 200 7.66 10.21 -2.43
C HIS A 200 6.22 10.43 -1.98
N ALA A 201 5.92 9.95 -0.78
CA ALA A 201 4.64 10.16 -0.12
C ALA A 201 4.80 11.25 0.95
N PRO A 202 4.19 12.43 0.80
CA PRO A 202 4.26 13.47 1.81
C PRO A 202 3.51 13.05 3.09
N ALA A 203 3.87 13.65 4.22
CA ALA A 203 3.07 13.53 5.44
C ALA A 203 1.76 14.32 5.27
N VAL A 204 0.62 13.69 5.54
CA VAL A 204 -0.70 14.33 5.48
C VAL A 204 -1.40 14.21 6.83
N SER A 205 -2.05 15.27 7.29
CA SER A 205 -2.77 15.30 8.57
C SER A 205 -1.84 15.06 9.78
N HIS A 206 -1.92 13.89 10.42
CA HIS A 206 -1.18 13.56 11.65
C HIS A 206 -0.21 12.39 11.43
N ASP A 207 0.07 12.03 10.18
CA ASP A 207 1.15 11.11 9.83
C ASP A 207 2.44 11.55 10.56
N SER A 208 3.16 10.61 11.18
CA SER A 208 4.40 10.96 11.89
C SER A 208 5.50 11.51 10.97
N SER A 209 5.54 11.05 9.71
CA SER A 209 6.41 11.56 8.65
C SER A 209 5.95 11.06 7.28
N GLY A 210 6.54 11.61 6.21
CA GLY A 210 6.38 11.08 4.86
C GLY A 210 7.15 9.78 4.64
N ARG A 211 6.94 9.14 3.48
CA ARG A 211 7.66 7.92 3.06
C ARG A 211 8.34 8.11 1.73
N SER A 212 9.42 7.37 1.54
CA SER A 212 10.10 7.29 0.26
C SER A 212 10.18 5.83 -0.18
N TYR A 213 10.09 5.60 -1.48
CA TYR A 213 10.12 4.29 -2.10
C TYR A 213 11.14 4.26 -3.24
N SER A 214 11.82 3.13 -3.41
CA SER A 214 12.74 2.87 -4.51
C SER A 214 12.75 1.37 -4.84
N ALA A 215 12.46 1.04 -6.10
CA ALA A 215 12.47 -0.31 -6.63
C ALA A 215 13.26 -0.36 -7.93
N ASP A 216 14.02 -1.44 -8.13
CA ASP A 216 14.56 -1.78 -9.44
C ASP A 216 13.59 -2.78 -10.08
N ALA A 217 12.78 -2.29 -11.02
CA ALA A 217 11.73 -3.00 -11.71
C ALA A 217 12.21 -3.53 -13.06
N GLY A 218 11.96 -4.80 -13.34
CA GLY A 218 12.32 -5.40 -14.64
C GLY A 218 13.81 -5.76 -14.71
N MET A 219 14.09 -7.05 -14.84
CA MET A 219 15.41 -7.56 -15.18
C MET A 219 15.25 -8.61 -16.28
N LEU A 220 15.87 -8.40 -17.44
CA LEU A 220 15.87 -9.41 -18.49
C LEU A 220 16.55 -10.69 -17.96
N CYS A 221 15.86 -11.82 -18.08
CA CYS A 221 16.36 -13.13 -17.65
C CYS A 221 17.52 -13.65 -18.53
N ASP A 222 17.87 -12.94 -19.61
CA ASP A 222 18.91 -13.37 -20.54
C ASP A 222 20.17 -12.48 -20.46
N PRO A 223 21.25 -12.91 -19.78
CA PRO A 223 22.44 -12.11 -19.54
C PRO A 223 23.25 -11.76 -20.81
N GLY A 224 22.85 -12.28 -21.98
CA GLY A 224 23.47 -12.00 -23.28
C GLY A 224 22.75 -10.96 -24.15
N VAL A 225 21.52 -10.56 -23.82
CA VAL A 225 20.70 -9.66 -24.65
C VAL A 225 20.67 -8.27 -24.05
N ARG A 226 21.42 -7.33 -24.64
CA ARG A 226 21.29 -5.90 -24.35
C ARG A 226 20.12 -5.33 -25.14
N ILE A 227 18.93 -5.38 -24.57
CA ILE A 227 17.85 -4.50 -25.04
C ILE A 227 18.00 -3.20 -24.26
N SER A 228 18.39 -2.13 -24.95
CA SER A 228 18.07 -0.78 -24.48
C SER A 228 16.58 -0.59 -24.73
N TYR A 229 15.75 -0.68 -23.69
CA TYR A 229 14.37 -0.23 -23.80
C TYR A 229 14.40 1.25 -24.15
N LEU A 230 13.61 1.64 -25.14
CA LEU A 230 13.32 3.04 -25.35
C LEU A 230 12.18 3.44 -24.41
N ASP A 231 12.19 4.68 -23.97
CA ASP A 231 11.22 5.20 -22.99
C ASP A 231 9.76 5.08 -23.46
N ASP A 232 9.55 5.02 -24.78
CA ASP A 232 8.28 4.85 -25.49
C ASP A 232 7.73 3.42 -25.48
N GLU A 233 8.54 2.42 -25.09
CA GLU A 233 8.11 1.02 -24.93
C GLU A 233 7.52 0.73 -23.53
N LEU A 234 7.54 1.73 -22.64
CA LEU A 234 7.09 1.65 -21.25
C LEU A 234 5.74 2.36 -21.07
N GLU A 235 4.69 1.58 -20.81
CA GLU A 235 3.43 2.14 -20.34
C GLU A 235 3.42 2.24 -18.82
N ARG A 236 2.95 3.39 -18.31
CA ARG A 236 2.96 3.73 -16.89
C ARG A 236 1.58 4.16 -16.46
N TYR A 237 1.09 3.53 -15.41
CA TYR A 237 -0.19 3.87 -14.79
C TYR A 237 0.01 4.00 -13.29
N ALA A 238 0.16 5.25 -12.84
CA ALA A 238 0.21 5.60 -11.42
C ALA A 238 -1.15 6.13 -10.97
N GLU A 239 -1.70 5.53 -9.93
CA GLU A 239 -2.91 6.03 -9.25
C GLU A 239 -3.03 5.41 -7.87
N ASN A 240 -3.59 6.17 -6.91
CA ASN A 240 -3.93 5.70 -5.57
C ASN A 240 -2.76 4.96 -4.88
N GLY A 241 -1.55 5.50 -4.96
CA GLY A 241 -0.37 4.90 -4.34
C GLY A 241 0.06 3.56 -4.96
N VAL A 242 -0.28 3.29 -6.22
CA VAL A 242 0.16 2.10 -6.97
C VAL A 242 0.77 2.54 -8.29
N MET A 243 1.98 2.06 -8.58
CA MET A 243 2.58 2.14 -9.91
C MET A 243 2.35 0.82 -10.65
N ARG A 244 1.80 0.89 -11.86
CA ARG A 244 1.73 -0.24 -12.79
C ARG A 244 2.57 0.05 -14.01
N LEU A 245 3.45 -0.89 -14.35
CA LEU A 245 4.31 -0.84 -15.51
C LEU A 245 3.96 -1.98 -16.46
N ILE A 246 3.87 -1.65 -17.75
CA ILE A 246 3.85 -2.64 -18.83
C ILE A 246 5.08 -2.41 -19.69
N ILE A 247 5.89 -3.44 -19.83
CA ILE A 247 7.11 -3.45 -20.64
C ILE A 247 6.80 -4.31 -21.87
N ARG A 248 6.66 -3.66 -23.02
CA ARG A 248 6.40 -4.36 -24.29
C ARG A 248 7.67 -5.01 -24.82
N ASP A 249 7.54 -6.15 -25.50
CA ASP A 249 8.66 -6.78 -26.19
C ASP A 249 8.99 -5.98 -27.48
N PRO A 250 10.20 -5.41 -27.63
CA PRO A 250 10.60 -4.70 -28.84
C PRO A 250 10.51 -5.56 -30.10
N SER A 251 10.64 -6.89 -29.97
CA SER A 251 10.58 -7.81 -31.11
C SER A 251 9.16 -7.98 -31.67
N SER A 252 8.12 -7.52 -30.95
CA SER A 252 6.75 -7.44 -31.44
C SER A 252 6.47 -6.23 -32.35
N LEU A 253 7.41 -5.27 -32.41
CA LEU A 253 7.28 -4.03 -33.18
C LEU A 253 8.01 -4.05 -34.53
N ILE A 254 8.65 -5.18 -34.89
CA ILE A 254 9.30 -5.35 -36.18
C ILE A 254 8.38 -6.20 -37.08
N PRO A 255 7.81 -5.63 -38.16
CA PRO A 255 6.95 -6.36 -39.10
C PRO A 255 7.70 -7.44 -39.91
#